data_AF-A0A0Q9T822-F1
#
_entry.id   AF-A0A0Q9T822-F1
#
_cell.length_a   1.000
_cell.length_b   1.000
_cell.length_c   1.000
_cell.angle_alpha   90.00
_cell.angle_beta   90.00
_cell.angle_gamma   90.00
#
_symmetry.space_group_name_H-M   'P 1'
#
loop_
_entity.id
_entity.type
_entity.pdbx_description
1 polymer ?
#
loop_
_entity_poly.entity_id
_entity_poly.type
_entity_poly.pdbx_seq_one_letter_code
_entity_poly.pdbx_strand_id
1 'polypeptide(L)'
;MATEIDRLRAAARVAPGPPGRRIAGDFSHQPDLYAAEFVRRLLTQDYRTSRAEHIAWVQSEAAQTSEPLVVGLVPKELRDHLAVYSVTDAAGQTPAVPVRNAWTALGLQDAYTTVRIERVTEPMAWSTAVSSGRISDPGITGREVAASVTLHYSKQGKAVTSTSSVAMTLNIEGPPTRGSWGFVTAVTYSSLAVSAS
;
A
#
# COMPACT_ATOMS: atom_id res chain seq x y z
N MET A 1 12.64 22.42 7.79
CA MET A 1 11.90 21.14 7.68
C MET A 1 11.87 20.76 6.21
N ALA A 2 12.24 19.53 5.84
CA ALA A 2 12.17 19.08 4.45
C ALA A 2 10.70 18.95 4.01
N THR A 3 10.36 19.42 2.81
CA THR A 3 9.02 19.28 2.25
C THR A 3 8.73 17.82 1.88
N GLU A 4 7.46 17.46 1.68
CA GLU A 4 7.09 16.12 1.21
C GLU A 4 7.76 15.79 -0.14
N ILE A 5 7.85 16.77 -1.04
CA ILE A 5 8.55 16.62 -2.33
C ILE A 5 10.04 16.36 -2.12
N ASP A 6 10.68 16.99 -1.13
CA ASP A 6 12.09 16.73 -0.84
C ASP A 6 12.32 15.31 -0.30
N ARG A 7 11.38 14.79 0.51
CA ARG A 7 11.42 13.41 0.99
C ARG A 7 11.20 12.41 -0.14
N LEU A 8 10.20 12.66 -0.98
CA LEU A 8 9.98 11.85 -2.18
C LEU A 8 11.24 11.85 -3.06
N ARG A 9 11.85 13.01 -3.31
CA ARG A 9 13.09 13.11 -4.09
C ARG A 9 14.26 12.34 -3.45
N ALA A 10 14.33 12.29 -2.13
CA ALA A 10 15.35 11.55 -1.39
C ALA A 10 15.05 10.05 -1.25
N ALA A 11 13.82 9.61 -1.52
CA ALA A 11 13.42 8.23 -1.43
C ALA A 11 14.20 7.38 -2.45
N ALA A 12 14.57 6.17 -2.04
CA ALA A 12 15.28 5.26 -2.91
C ALA A 12 14.40 4.90 -4.11
N ARG A 13 14.93 5.09 -5.33
CA ARG A 13 14.32 4.52 -6.54
C ARG A 13 14.49 3.01 -6.49
N VAL A 14 13.40 2.29 -6.74
CA VAL A 14 13.36 0.83 -6.71
C VAL A 14 13.05 0.33 -8.10
N ALA A 15 13.77 -0.70 -8.54
CA ALA A 15 13.44 -1.39 -9.78
C ALA A 15 12.24 -2.34 -9.54
N PRO A 16 11.29 -2.45 -10.49
CA PRO A 16 10.19 -3.40 -10.36
C PRO A 16 10.71 -4.83 -10.24
N GLY A 17 10.11 -5.61 -9.34
CA GLY A 17 10.34 -7.03 -9.23
C GLY A 17 9.87 -7.82 -10.46
N PRO A 18 10.17 -9.13 -10.54
CA PRO A 18 9.81 -9.96 -11.69
C PRO A 18 8.29 -9.99 -11.94
N PRO A 19 7.82 -9.93 -13.21
CA PRO A 19 6.40 -9.76 -13.55
C PRO A 19 5.47 -10.85 -13.00
N GLY A 20 5.96 -12.08 -12.84
CA GLY A 20 5.17 -13.22 -12.33
C GLY A 20 4.72 -13.10 -10.87
N ARG A 21 5.16 -12.06 -10.15
CA ARG A 21 4.71 -11.77 -8.77
C ARG A 21 3.55 -10.77 -8.71
N ARG A 22 3.13 -10.22 -9.85
CA ARG A 22 2.05 -9.23 -9.89
C ARG A 22 0.69 -9.80 -9.54
N ILE A 23 -0.25 -8.93 -9.16
CA ILE A 23 -1.65 -9.32 -9.01
C ILE A 23 -2.24 -9.53 -10.41
N ALA A 24 -2.78 -10.72 -10.66
CA ALA A 24 -3.23 -11.17 -11.97
C ALA A 24 -4.51 -11.99 -11.87
N GLY A 25 -5.09 -12.35 -13.02
CA GLY A 25 -6.35 -13.10 -13.09
C GLY A 25 -7.53 -12.24 -12.65
N ASP A 26 -8.55 -12.87 -12.08
CA ASP A 26 -9.82 -12.22 -11.72
C ASP A 26 -9.62 -11.01 -10.79
N PHE A 27 -8.67 -11.09 -9.87
CA PHE A 27 -8.33 -9.99 -8.96
C PHE A 27 -7.87 -8.72 -9.69
N SER A 28 -7.23 -8.86 -10.85
CA SER A 28 -6.70 -7.71 -11.61
C SER A 28 -7.73 -7.02 -12.51
N HIS A 29 -8.96 -7.54 -12.59
CA HIS A 29 -10.02 -7.00 -13.45
C HIS A 29 -11.12 -6.24 -12.71
N GLN A 30 -11.22 -6.40 -11.38
CA GLN A 30 -12.18 -5.67 -10.56
C GLN A 30 -11.47 -4.80 -9.54
N PRO A 31 -11.84 -3.51 -9.39
CA PRO A 31 -11.12 -2.58 -8.53
C PRO A 31 -11.14 -3.02 -7.05
N ASP A 32 -12.28 -3.55 -6.59
CA ASP A 32 -12.46 -3.97 -5.20
C ASP A 32 -11.62 -5.21 -4.87
N LEU A 33 -11.60 -6.19 -5.79
CA LEU A 33 -10.78 -7.39 -5.65
C LEU A 33 -9.30 -7.07 -5.71
N TYR A 34 -8.89 -6.17 -6.62
CA TYR A 34 -7.51 -5.70 -6.73
C TYR A 34 -7.07 -5.02 -5.43
N ALA A 35 -7.87 -4.08 -4.93
CA ALA A 35 -7.57 -3.34 -3.70
C ALA A 35 -7.45 -4.28 -2.48
N ALA A 36 -8.40 -5.22 -2.32
CA ALA A 36 -8.35 -6.22 -1.26
C ALA A 36 -7.05 -7.06 -1.34
N GLU A 37 -6.72 -7.55 -2.54
CA GLU A 37 -5.56 -8.40 -2.76
C GLU A 37 -4.23 -7.65 -2.56
N PHE A 38 -4.17 -6.39 -3.01
CA PHE A 38 -3.03 -5.52 -2.80
C PHE A 38 -2.76 -5.30 -1.31
N VAL A 39 -3.78 -4.88 -0.54
CA VAL A 39 -3.63 -4.67 0.91
C VAL A 39 -3.28 -5.98 1.63
N ARG A 40 -3.92 -7.09 1.25
CA ARG A 40 -3.65 -8.40 1.82
C ARG A 40 -2.17 -8.78 1.64
N ARG A 41 -1.62 -8.65 0.42
CA ARG A 41 -0.21 -8.97 0.14
C ARG A 41 0.76 -7.94 0.70
N LEU A 42 0.38 -6.66 0.77
CA LEU A 42 1.18 -5.59 1.37
C LEU A 42 1.35 -5.81 2.88
N LEU A 43 0.33 -6.32 3.56
CA LEU A 43 0.35 -6.45 5.02
C LEU A 43 0.59 -7.88 5.52
N THR A 44 0.53 -8.90 4.66
CA THR A 44 0.91 -10.29 4.98
C THR A 44 2.40 -10.48 4.73
N GLN A 45 3.20 -10.42 5.78
CA GLN A 45 4.66 -10.46 5.70
C GLN A 45 5.23 -11.61 6.51
N ASP A 46 6.27 -12.24 5.98
CA ASP A 46 7.24 -13.00 6.74
C ASP A 46 8.49 -12.13 6.90
N TYR A 47 8.75 -11.63 8.10
CA TYR A 47 9.83 -10.64 8.33
C TYR A 47 11.23 -11.26 8.26
N ARG A 48 11.34 -12.58 8.11
CA ARG A 48 12.62 -13.27 7.82
C ARG A 48 13.02 -13.13 6.35
N THR A 49 12.08 -12.76 5.49
CA THR A 49 12.31 -12.55 4.06
C THR A 49 12.87 -11.16 3.76
N SER A 50 13.33 -10.96 2.53
CA SER A 50 13.94 -9.70 2.09
C SER A 50 12.91 -8.57 2.01
N ARG A 51 13.06 -7.55 2.87
CA ARG A 51 12.32 -6.28 2.75
C ARG A 51 12.48 -5.65 1.36
N ALA A 52 13.66 -5.76 0.76
CA ALA A 52 13.92 -5.19 -0.56
C ALA A 52 13.10 -5.87 -1.65
N GLU A 53 12.91 -7.19 -1.57
CA GLU A 53 12.03 -7.92 -2.49
C GLU A 53 10.56 -7.51 -2.33
N HIS A 54 10.12 -7.30 -1.08
CA HIS A 54 8.76 -6.84 -0.83
C HIS A 54 8.50 -5.46 -1.43
N ILE A 55 9.45 -4.53 -1.29
CA ILE A 55 9.33 -3.19 -1.90
C ILE A 55 9.43 -3.26 -3.43
N ALA A 56 10.29 -4.13 -3.98
CA ALA A 56 10.35 -4.36 -5.43
C ALA A 56 9.02 -4.91 -5.98
N TRP A 57 8.31 -5.74 -5.20
CA TRP A 57 6.96 -6.18 -5.54
C TRP A 57 5.96 -4.99 -5.57
N VAL A 58 5.97 -4.11 -4.56
CA VAL A 58 5.14 -2.89 -4.58
C VAL A 58 5.42 -2.07 -5.83
N GLN A 59 6.69 -1.89 -6.19
CA GLN A 59 7.08 -1.17 -7.41
C GLN A 59 6.57 -1.88 -8.69
N SER A 60 6.52 -3.21 -8.71
CA SER A 60 5.99 -3.95 -9.86
C SER A 60 4.47 -3.78 -10.05
N GLU A 61 3.75 -3.44 -8.97
CA GLU A 61 2.33 -3.11 -9.01
C GLU A 61 2.05 -1.66 -9.42
N ALA A 62 3.09 -0.81 -9.47
CA ALA A 62 2.95 0.62 -9.68
C ALA A 62 2.28 0.95 -11.03
N ALA A 63 1.26 1.80 -10.97
CA ALA A 63 0.64 2.47 -12.09
C ALA A 63 0.92 3.99 -12.00
N GLN A 64 0.84 4.67 -13.13
CA GLN A 64 1.18 6.09 -13.24
C GLN A 64 0.01 6.81 -13.85
N THR A 65 -0.50 7.81 -13.14
CA THR A 65 -1.58 8.66 -13.61
C THR A 65 -1.12 10.10 -13.81
N SER A 66 -1.86 10.82 -14.64
CA SER A 66 -1.78 12.28 -14.76
C SER A 66 -2.89 13.02 -14.01
N GLU A 67 -3.85 12.32 -13.39
CA GLU A 67 -4.99 12.91 -12.67
C GLU A 67 -4.51 13.88 -11.57
N PRO A 68 -4.69 15.21 -11.72
CA PRO A 68 -4.11 16.21 -10.83
C PRO A 68 -4.48 16.03 -9.35
N LEU A 69 -5.71 15.58 -9.04
CA LEU A 69 -6.10 15.34 -7.65
C LEU A 69 -5.41 14.15 -7.00
N VAL A 70 -4.84 13.23 -7.79
CA VAL A 70 -4.17 12.03 -7.31
C VAL A 70 -2.69 12.27 -7.11
N VAL A 71 -2.05 12.93 -8.07
CA VAL A 71 -0.60 13.22 -8.02
C VAL A 71 -0.28 14.53 -7.31
N GLY A 72 -1.26 15.42 -7.14
CA GLY A 72 -1.09 16.71 -6.49
C GLY A 72 0.08 17.50 -7.08
N LEU A 73 1.01 17.90 -6.21
CA LEU A 73 2.21 18.67 -6.57
C LEU A 73 3.42 17.80 -6.96
N VAL A 74 3.25 16.47 -7.07
CA VAL A 74 4.34 15.57 -7.42
C VAL A 74 4.83 15.86 -8.86
N PRO A 75 6.09 16.30 -9.04
CA PRO A 75 6.70 16.51 -10.34
C PRO A 75 6.67 15.21 -11.17
N LYS A 76 6.53 15.34 -12.50
CA LYS A 76 6.38 14.19 -13.41
C LYS A 76 7.51 13.17 -13.25
N GLU A 77 8.74 13.65 -13.09
CA GLU A 77 9.97 12.87 -12.91
C GLU A 77 10.06 12.11 -11.58
N LEU A 78 9.14 12.37 -10.64
CA LEU A 78 9.05 11.67 -9.35
C LEU A 78 7.83 10.73 -9.26
N ARG A 79 6.91 10.76 -10.23
CA ARG A 79 5.68 9.94 -10.18
C ARG A 79 5.94 8.44 -10.28
N ASP A 80 7.09 8.06 -10.81
CA ASP A 80 7.47 6.66 -11.02
C ASP A 80 7.77 5.88 -9.74
N HIS A 81 8.06 6.56 -8.63
CA HIS A 81 8.31 5.93 -7.33
C HIS A 81 7.36 6.41 -6.23
N LEU A 82 6.30 7.14 -6.60
CA LEU A 82 5.24 7.59 -5.69
C LEU A 82 4.60 6.41 -4.94
N ALA A 83 4.36 5.30 -5.65
CA ALA A 83 3.78 4.09 -5.07
C ALA A 83 4.62 3.56 -3.89
N VAL A 84 5.93 3.37 -4.09
CA VAL A 84 6.85 2.91 -3.04
C VAL A 84 6.98 3.93 -1.92
N TYR A 85 7.07 5.22 -2.26
CA TYR A 85 7.12 6.29 -1.26
C TYR A 85 5.90 6.24 -0.33
N SER A 86 4.70 6.12 -0.90
CA SER A 86 3.44 6.13 -0.14
C SER A 86 3.29 5.02 0.90
N VAL A 87 3.99 3.88 0.73
CA VAL A 87 3.92 2.76 1.69
C VAL A 87 5.13 2.67 2.63
N THR A 88 6.21 3.42 2.35
CA THR A 88 7.47 3.33 3.11
C THR A 88 7.83 4.59 3.89
N ASP A 89 7.38 5.77 3.45
CA ASP A 89 7.84 7.05 4.00
C ASP A 89 6.79 8.18 3.83
N ALA A 90 5.51 7.83 3.67
CA ALA A 90 4.43 8.81 3.62
C ALA A 90 4.48 9.71 4.87
N ALA A 91 4.69 11.01 4.64
CA ALA A 91 5.01 11.94 5.70
C ALA A 91 3.91 12.01 6.78
N GLY A 92 4.31 11.83 8.04
CA GLY A 92 3.42 12.06 9.19
C GLY A 92 2.52 10.89 9.59
N GLN A 93 2.66 9.73 8.95
CA GLN A 93 1.97 8.49 9.33
C GLN A 93 2.98 7.36 9.55
N THR A 94 2.61 6.38 10.38
CA THR A 94 3.37 5.13 10.46
C THR A 94 3.33 4.47 9.08
N PRO A 95 4.45 4.09 8.47
CA PRO A 95 4.42 3.48 7.15
C PRO A 95 3.79 2.09 7.21
N ALA A 96 3.06 1.71 6.16
CA ALA A 96 2.48 0.38 6.03
C ALA A 96 3.56 -0.71 5.96
N VAL A 97 4.69 -0.40 5.31
CA VAL A 97 5.88 -1.25 5.29
C VAL A 97 6.86 -0.76 6.35
N PRO A 98 7.17 -1.57 7.39
CA PRO A 98 8.11 -1.17 8.42
C PRO A 98 9.46 -0.70 7.85
N VAL A 99 10.10 0.25 8.52
CA VAL A 99 11.48 0.67 8.20
C VAL A 99 12.47 -0.49 8.39
N ARG A 100 13.66 -0.40 7.78
CA ARG A 100 14.66 -1.48 7.77
C ARG A 100 14.94 -2.05 9.17
N ASN A 101 15.22 -1.20 10.15
CA ASN A 101 15.56 -1.66 11.51
C ASN A 101 14.40 -2.39 12.19
N ALA A 102 13.17 -1.91 11.99
CA ALA A 102 11.97 -2.56 12.52
C ALA A 102 11.74 -3.92 11.85
N TRP A 103 11.90 -3.99 10.52
CA TRP A 103 11.82 -5.26 9.78
C TRP A 103 12.84 -6.28 10.28
N THR A 104 14.10 -5.88 10.44
CA THR A 104 15.16 -6.75 10.98
C THR A 104 14.83 -7.22 12.39
N ALA A 105 14.37 -6.32 13.27
CA ALA A 105 14.00 -6.66 14.64
C ALA A 105 12.84 -7.67 14.71
N LEU A 106 11.86 -7.56 13.80
CA LEU A 106 10.77 -8.52 13.66
C LEU A 106 11.28 -9.87 13.12
N GLY A 107 12.19 -9.85 12.13
CA GLY A 107 12.82 -11.06 11.60
C GLY A 107 13.58 -11.86 12.68
N LEU A 108 14.27 -11.18 13.60
CA LEU A 108 14.95 -11.82 14.75
C LEU A 108 14.00 -12.49 15.74
N GLN A 109 12.70 -12.18 15.69
CA GLN A 109 11.66 -12.76 16.56
C GLN A 109 10.84 -13.84 15.83
N ASP A 110 11.30 -14.29 14.66
CA ASP A 110 10.56 -15.17 13.75
C ASP A 110 9.16 -14.65 13.43
N ALA A 111 9.02 -13.31 13.37
CA ALA A 111 7.72 -12.70 13.28
C ALA A 111 7.13 -12.77 11.88
N TYR A 112 5.82 -12.90 11.80
CA TYR A 112 5.05 -12.82 10.56
C TYR A 112 3.66 -12.25 10.80
N THR A 113 3.02 -11.71 9.77
CA THR A 113 1.65 -11.20 9.84
C THR A 113 0.69 -12.01 8.99
N THR A 114 -0.52 -12.17 9.49
CA THR A 114 -1.68 -12.69 8.73
C THR A 114 -2.75 -11.61 8.64
N VAL A 115 -3.42 -11.52 7.50
CA VAL A 115 -4.38 -10.44 7.21
C VAL A 115 -5.74 -11.03 6.85
N ARG A 116 -6.79 -10.48 7.46
CA ARG A 116 -8.19 -10.72 7.07
C ARG A 116 -8.77 -9.41 6.53
N ILE A 117 -9.17 -9.42 5.26
CA ILE A 117 -9.92 -8.31 4.68
C ILE A 117 -11.35 -8.36 5.21
N GLU A 118 -11.84 -7.25 5.72
CA GLU A 118 -13.16 -7.14 6.32
C GLU A 118 -14.14 -6.49 5.35
N ARG A 119 -13.68 -5.44 4.65
CA ARG A 119 -14.51 -4.70 3.72
C ARG A 119 -13.65 -3.92 2.73
N VAL A 120 -14.18 -3.75 1.52
CA VAL A 120 -13.72 -2.76 0.55
C VAL A 120 -14.90 -1.86 0.19
N THR A 121 -14.68 -0.55 0.19
CA THR A 121 -15.69 0.45 -0.18
C THR A 121 -15.05 1.57 -1.00
N GLU A 122 -15.85 2.26 -1.81
CA GLU A 122 -15.42 3.53 -2.38
C GLU A 122 -15.46 4.64 -1.30
N PRO A 123 -14.38 5.42 -1.11
CA PRO A 123 -14.38 6.52 -0.16
C PRO A 123 -15.36 7.62 -0.58
N MET A 124 -16.17 8.12 0.34
CA MET A 124 -17.13 9.21 0.04
C MET A 124 -16.44 10.47 -0.52
N ALA A 125 -15.22 10.75 -0.08
CA ALA A 125 -14.40 11.85 -0.60
C ALA A 125 -14.07 11.66 -2.10
N TRP A 126 -13.87 10.41 -2.54
CA TRP A 126 -13.65 10.07 -3.94
C TRP A 126 -14.91 10.33 -4.77
N SER A 127 -16.05 9.77 -4.36
CA SER A 127 -17.33 9.95 -5.07
C SER A 127 -17.70 11.43 -5.20
N THR A 128 -17.45 12.23 -4.14
CA THR A 128 -17.66 13.69 -4.16
C THR A 128 -16.73 14.39 -5.15
N ALA A 129 -15.47 13.96 -5.25
CA ALA A 129 -14.51 14.54 -6.20
C ALA A 129 -14.87 14.24 -7.65
N VAL A 130 -15.35 13.02 -7.94
CA VAL A 130 -15.89 12.63 -9.25
C VAL A 130 -17.16 13.42 -9.57
N SER A 131 -18.14 13.46 -8.67
CA SER A 131 -19.42 14.16 -8.91
C SER A 131 -19.27 15.67 -9.08
N SER A 132 -18.19 16.25 -8.52
CA SER A 132 -17.85 17.67 -8.70
C SER A 132 -16.94 17.94 -9.91
N GLY A 133 -16.62 16.92 -10.71
CA GLY A 133 -15.78 17.04 -11.90
C GLY A 133 -14.31 17.35 -11.61
N ARG A 134 -13.86 17.20 -10.35
CA ARG A 134 -12.46 17.43 -9.98
C ARG A 134 -11.57 16.22 -10.30
N ILE A 135 -12.18 15.04 -10.41
CA ILE A 135 -11.57 13.84 -11.00
C ILE A 135 -12.27 13.62 -12.33
N SER A 136 -11.47 13.48 -13.38
CA SER A 136 -11.95 13.41 -14.76
C SER A 136 -11.50 12.15 -15.48
N ASP A 137 -10.41 11.51 -15.02
CA ASP A 137 -9.94 10.26 -15.58
C ASP A 137 -10.85 9.08 -15.15
N PRO A 138 -11.61 8.46 -16.08
CA PRO A 138 -12.48 7.34 -15.75
C PRO A 138 -11.70 6.06 -15.41
N GLY A 139 -10.39 6.01 -15.72
CA GLY A 139 -9.52 4.90 -15.40
C GLY A 139 -8.99 4.94 -13.98
N ILE A 140 -9.16 6.03 -13.23
CA ILE A 140 -8.73 6.13 -11.84
C ILE A 140 -9.91 5.96 -10.89
N THR A 141 -9.70 5.18 -9.83
CA THR A 141 -10.64 5.12 -8.72
C THR A 141 -9.94 5.06 -7.35
N GLY A 142 -10.70 5.37 -6.30
CA GLY A 142 -10.29 5.28 -4.90
C GLY A 142 -10.95 4.10 -4.20
N ARG A 143 -10.22 3.39 -3.35
CA ARG A 143 -10.75 2.30 -2.52
C ARG A 143 -10.27 2.42 -1.08
N GLU A 144 -11.20 2.34 -0.15
CA GLU A 144 -10.92 2.18 1.29
C GLU A 144 -11.03 0.70 1.62
N VAL A 145 -9.97 0.14 2.19
CA VAL A 145 -9.88 -1.26 2.61
C VAL A 145 -9.77 -1.30 4.13
N ALA A 146 -10.72 -1.97 4.77
CA ALA A 146 -10.67 -2.31 6.18
C ALA A 146 -10.17 -3.75 6.35
N ALA A 147 -9.22 -3.94 7.26
CA ALA A 147 -8.61 -5.23 7.52
C ALA A 147 -8.24 -5.42 8.99
N SER A 148 -8.20 -6.67 9.43
CA SER A 148 -7.54 -7.07 10.67
C SER A 148 -6.17 -7.66 10.35
N VAL A 149 -5.12 -7.19 11.02
CA VAL A 149 -3.75 -7.68 10.90
C VAL A 149 -3.33 -8.30 12.22
N THR A 150 -3.00 -9.58 12.20
CA THR A 150 -2.45 -10.28 13.36
C THR A 150 -0.96 -10.50 13.15
N LEU A 151 -0.15 -9.92 14.03
CA LEU A 151 1.28 -10.16 14.15
C LEU A 151 1.50 -11.36 15.06
N HIS A 152 2.24 -12.35 14.57
CA HIS A 152 2.72 -13.51 15.32
C HIS A 152 4.22 -13.33 15.56
N TYR A 153 4.69 -13.56 16.78
CA TYR A 153 6.11 -13.44 17.14
C TYR A 153 6.44 -14.28 18.37
N SER A 154 7.74 -14.50 18.64
CA SER A 154 8.21 -15.19 19.84
C SER A 154 8.72 -14.20 20.90
N LYS A 155 8.25 -14.34 22.14
CA LYS A 155 8.76 -13.59 23.30
C LYS A 155 9.20 -14.58 24.37
N GLN A 156 10.49 -14.59 24.69
CA GLN A 156 11.10 -15.53 25.66
C GLN A 156 10.77 -17.00 25.34
N GLY A 157 10.76 -17.37 24.06
CA GLY A 157 10.47 -18.72 23.59
C GLY A 157 8.98 -19.11 23.59
N LYS A 158 8.07 -18.18 23.93
CA LYS A 158 6.62 -18.40 23.85
C LYS A 158 6.05 -17.69 22.63
N ALA A 159 5.15 -18.37 21.92
CA ALA A 159 4.39 -17.78 20.84
C ALA A 159 3.42 -16.72 21.40
N VAL A 160 3.42 -15.55 20.78
CA VAL A 160 2.62 -14.40 21.15
C VAL A 160 1.97 -13.81 19.90
N THR A 161 0.77 -13.26 20.06
CA THR A 161 0.08 -12.53 19.00
C THR A 161 -0.36 -11.15 19.42
N SER A 162 -0.32 -10.20 18.49
CA SER A 162 -0.91 -8.87 18.62
C SER A 162 -1.78 -8.61 17.40
N THR A 163 -2.99 -8.07 17.59
CA THR A 163 -3.91 -7.77 16.50
C THR A 163 -4.20 -6.28 16.44
N SER A 164 -4.13 -5.74 15.22
CA SER A 164 -4.48 -4.37 14.89
C SER A 164 -5.59 -4.34 13.86
N SER A 165 -6.51 -3.38 13.99
CA SER A 165 -7.42 -2.98 12.92
C SER A 165 -6.72 -1.95 12.03
N VAL A 166 -6.82 -2.15 10.72
CA VAL A 166 -6.20 -1.30 9.71
C VAL A 166 -7.28 -0.74 8.79
N ALA A 167 -7.16 0.55 8.46
CA ALA A 167 -7.85 1.15 7.34
C ALA A 167 -6.82 1.76 6.39
N MET A 168 -6.92 1.44 5.10
CA MET A 168 -6.04 1.95 4.06
C MET A 168 -6.85 2.45 2.88
N THR A 169 -6.64 3.72 2.50
CA THR A 169 -7.21 4.29 1.28
C THR A 169 -6.18 4.27 0.17
N LEU A 170 -6.52 3.67 -0.96
CA LEU A 170 -5.68 3.52 -2.14
C LEU A 170 -6.28 4.30 -3.30
N ASN A 171 -5.42 4.86 -4.14
CA ASN A 171 -5.78 5.20 -5.52
C ASN A 171 -5.21 4.13 -6.44
N ILE A 172 -6.02 3.68 -7.38
CA ILE A 172 -5.69 2.61 -8.34
C ILE A 172 -6.12 3.03 -9.75
N GLU A 173 -5.41 2.53 -10.75
CA GLU A 173 -5.65 2.83 -12.17
C GLU A 173 -5.94 1.55 -12.95
N GLY A 174 -6.97 1.56 -13.78
CA GLY A 174 -7.48 0.40 -14.52
C GLY A 174 -8.18 0.79 -15.82
N PRO A 175 -9.13 -0.02 -16.31
CA PRO A 175 -9.87 0.27 -17.54
C PRO A 175 -10.67 1.59 -17.44
N PRO A 176 -10.77 2.37 -18.53
CA PRO A 176 -10.29 2.08 -19.88
C PRO A 176 -8.81 2.43 -20.13
N THR A 177 -8.15 3.13 -19.19
CA THR A 177 -6.78 3.64 -19.36
C THR A 177 -5.73 2.51 -19.35
N ARG A 178 -5.98 1.43 -18.62
CA ARG A 178 -5.13 0.23 -18.54
C ARG A 178 -5.95 -1.05 -18.73
N GLY A 179 -5.33 -2.09 -19.29
CA GLY A 179 -5.96 -3.40 -19.44
C GLY A 179 -6.20 -4.15 -18.13
N SER A 180 -5.51 -3.76 -17.05
CA SER A 180 -5.65 -4.32 -15.71
C SER A 180 -5.42 -3.26 -14.64
N TRP A 181 -5.99 -3.46 -13.45
CA TRP A 181 -5.78 -2.58 -12.30
C TRP A 181 -4.32 -2.58 -11.85
N GLY A 182 -3.85 -1.42 -11.37
CA GLY A 182 -2.53 -1.19 -10.81
C GLY A 182 -2.56 -0.15 -9.70
N PHE A 183 -1.61 -0.23 -8.78
CA PHE A 183 -1.54 0.62 -7.59
C PHE A 183 -0.85 1.95 -7.89
N VAL A 184 -1.50 3.07 -7.57
CA VAL A 184 -0.90 4.40 -7.78
C VAL A 184 -0.27 4.94 -6.51
N THR A 185 -1.05 5.03 -5.42
CA THR A 185 -0.58 5.57 -4.14
C THR A 185 -1.49 5.16 -2.98
N ALA A 186 -0.92 5.01 -1.79
CA ALA A 186 -1.65 4.95 -0.53
C ALA A 186 -1.88 6.37 -0.04
N VAL A 187 -3.15 6.77 0.04
CA VAL A 187 -3.58 8.11 0.47
C VAL A 187 -3.56 8.22 1.98
N THR A 188 -4.01 7.17 2.67
CA THR A 188 -3.98 7.08 4.13
C THR A 188 -3.66 5.66 4.56
N TYR A 189 -2.99 5.54 5.70
CA TYR A 189 -2.86 4.29 6.43
C TYR A 189 -3.00 4.56 7.92
N SER A 190 -3.94 3.87 8.55
CA SER A 190 -4.10 3.86 10.00
C SER A 190 -4.08 2.43 10.52
N SER A 191 -3.45 2.26 11.69
CA SER A 191 -3.38 0.98 12.38
C SER A 191 -3.65 1.23 13.86
N LEU A 192 -4.70 0.61 14.38
CA LEU A 192 -5.15 0.74 15.77
C LEU A 192 -5.04 -0.62 16.45
N ALA A 193 -4.31 -0.68 17.56
CA ALA A 193 -4.19 -1.90 18.35
C ALA A 193 -5.56 -2.29 18.93
N VAL A 194 -5.97 -3.55 18.72
CA VAL A 194 -7.23 -4.11 19.24
C VAL A 194 -6.96 -5.01 20.44
N SER A 195 -5.87 -5.77 20.40
CA SER A 195 -5.49 -6.69 21.49
C SER A 195 -4.01 -7.07 21.41
N ALA A 196 -3.36 -7.24 22.56
CA ALA A 196 -2.08 -7.92 22.69
C ALA A 196 -2.25 -9.05 23.70
N SER A 197 -1.74 -10.25 23.38
CA SER A 197 -1.74 -11.42 24.27
C SER A 197 -0.31 -11.74 24.75
#